data_AF-A0A955FJN0-F1
#
_entry.id   AF-A0A955FJN0-F1
#
_cell.length_a   1.000
_cell.length_b   1.000
_cell.length_c   1.000
_cell.angle_alpha   90.00
_cell.angle_beta   90.00
_cell.angle_gamma   90.00
#
_symmetry.space_group_name_H-M   'P 1'
#
loop_
_entity.id
_entity.type
_entity.pdbx_description
1 polymer ?
#
loop_
_entity_poly.entity_id
_entity_poly.type
_entity_poly.pdbx_seq_one_letter_code
_entity_poly.pdbx_strand_id
1 'polypeptide(L)'
;MKYVLKILTSTRELWKYYLVIGVFTVGLSLLTLSQPILSGWVVDELAKGTGARLGYVVKLAVLIFAMDLAYTVFSNVSGYYGDQISARLYKLLGERY
;
A
#
# COMPACT_ATOMS: atom_id res chain seq x y z
N MET A 1 4.42 -22.74 19.47
CA MET A 1 5.18 -22.66 18.20
C MET A 1 4.87 -23.80 17.21
N LYS A 2 4.85 -25.08 17.61
CA LYS A 2 4.52 -26.21 16.70
C LYS A 2 3.18 -26.06 15.95
N TYR A 3 2.13 -25.55 16.62
CA TYR A 3 0.80 -25.37 16.00
C TYR A 3 0.75 -24.25 14.96
N VAL A 4 1.39 -23.10 15.22
CA VAL A 4 1.48 -21.97 14.29
C VAL A 4 2.23 -22.38 13.02
N LEU A 5 3.36 -23.09 13.17
CA LEU A 5 4.12 -23.63 12.05
C LEU A 5 3.31 -24.67 11.26
N LYS A 6 2.51 -25.51 11.92
CA LYS A 6 1.66 -26.52 11.26
C LYS A 6 0.52 -25.89 10.45
N ILE A 7 -0.05 -24.78 10.95
CA ILE A 7 -1.02 -23.95 10.22
C ILE A 7 -0.36 -23.35 8.98
N LEU A 8 0.78 -22.66 9.14
CA LEU A 8 1.56 -22.10 8.01
C LEU A 8 1.91 -23.14 6.94
N THR A 9 2.30 -24.35 7.33
CA THR A 9 2.59 -25.44 6.38
C THR A 9 1.33 -25.96 5.67
N SER A 10 0.17 -25.99 6.34
CA SER A 10 -1.11 -26.38 5.72
C SER A 10 -1.68 -25.29 4.81
N THR A 11 -1.40 -24.03 5.12
CA THR A 11 -1.81 -22.84 4.36
C THR A 11 -0.85 -22.55 3.19
N ARG A 12 0.13 -23.43 2.93
CA ARG A 12 1.12 -23.26 1.85
C ARG A 12 0.47 -23.09 0.47
N GLU A 13 -0.73 -23.62 0.24
CA GLU A 13 -1.49 -23.38 -1.01
C GLU A 13 -1.84 -21.89 -1.25
N LEU A 14 -1.89 -21.07 -0.20
CA LEU A 14 -2.22 -19.65 -0.28
C LEU A 14 -1.00 -18.74 -0.53
N TRP A 15 0.19 -19.31 -0.77
CA TRP A 15 1.44 -18.56 -0.95
C TRP A 15 1.37 -17.45 -2.01
N LYS A 16 0.61 -17.67 -3.09
CA LYS A 16 0.41 -16.67 -4.16
C LYS A 16 -0.27 -15.41 -3.64
N TYR A 17 -1.26 -15.56 -2.76
CA TYR A 17 -1.95 -14.42 -2.18
C TYR A 17 -1.05 -13.64 -1.23
N TYR A 18 -0.22 -14.32 -0.43
CA TYR A 18 0.78 -13.65 0.41
C TYR A 18 1.80 -12.86 -0.42
N LEU A 19 2.23 -13.39 -1.57
CA LEU A 19 3.12 -12.68 -2.48
C LEU A 19 2.46 -11.43 -3.05
N VAL A 20 1.22 -11.54 -3.55
CA VAL A 20 0.44 -10.42 -4.08
C VAL A 20 0.27 -9.34 -3.02
N ILE A 21 -0.19 -9.68 -1.82
CA ILE A 21 -0.33 -8.71 -0.72
C ILE A 21 1.01 -8.10 -0.34
N GLY A 22 2.09 -8.88 -0.31
CA GLY A 22 3.44 -8.38 -0.05
C GLY A 22 3.84 -7.28 -1.04
N VAL A 23 3.63 -7.50 -2.34
CA VAL A 23 3.90 -6.51 -3.39
C VAL A 23 3.04 -5.26 -3.21
N PHE A 24 1.74 -5.41 -2.96
CA PHE A 24 0.84 -4.28 -2.71
C PHE A 24 1.24 -3.50 -1.44
N THR A 25 1.68 -4.19 -0.39
CA THR A 25 2.11 -3.58 0.87
C THR A 25 3.36 -2.73 0.65
N VAL A 26 4.36 -3.27 -0.05
CA VAL A 26 5.57 -2.49 -0.41
C VAL A 26 5.19 -1.29 -1.27
N GLY A 27 4.31 -1.47 -2.26
CA GLY A 27 3.81 -0.36 -3.09
C GLY A 27 3.11 0.72 -2.27
N LEU A 28 2.22 0.34 -1.35
CA LEU A 28 1.55 1.26 -0.44
C LEU A 28 2.54 2.01 0.45
N SER A 29 3.55 1.32 0.99
CA SER A 29 4.60 1.96 1.78
C SER A 29 5.36 3.02 0.97
N LEU A 30 5.71 2.73 -0.29
CA LEU A 30 6.35 3.70 -1.17
C LEU A 30 5.45 4.92 -1.42
N LEU A 31 4.16 4.71 -1.65
CA LEU A 31 3.20 5.81 -1.81
C LEU A 31 3.10 6.66 -0.54
N THR A 32 3.05 6.05 0.65
CA THR A 32 3.03 6.81 1.91
C THR A 32 4.29 7.63 2.16
N LEU A 33 5.45 7.12 1.72
CA LEU A 33 6.72 7.86 1.82
C LEU A 33 6.83 8.98 0.77
N SER A 34 6.13 8.87 -0.35
CA SER A 34 6.13 9.91 -1.37
C SER A 34 5.47 11.22 -0.89
N GLN A 35 4.47 11.13 -0.02
CA GLN A 35 3.74 12.28 0.52
C GLN A 35 4.64 13.33 1.22
N PRO A 36 5.46 12.97 2.24
CA PRO A 36 6.33 13.94 2.89
C PRO A 36 7.42 14.49 1.95
N ILE A 37 7.89 13.69 0.98
CA ILE A 37 8.89 14.13 0.00
C ILE A 37 8.31 15.22 -0.91
N LEU A 38 7.14 14.97 -1.50
CA LEU A 38 6.47 15.91 -2.38
C LEU A 38 6.07 17.19 -1.63
N SER A 39 5.58 17.03 -0.40
CA SER A 39 5.24 18.16 0.47
C SER A 39 6.47 19.01 0.79
N GLY A 40 7.62 18.37 1.07
CA GLY A 40 8.90 19.06 1.27
C GLY A 40 9.28 19.91 0.06
N TRP A 41 9.16 19.38 -1.17
CA TRP A 41 9.46 20.15 -2.38
C TRP A 41 8.53 21.33 -2.62
N VAL A 42 7.25 21.22 -2.20
CA VAL A 42 6.32 22.35 -2.23
C VAL A 42 6.80 23.45 -1.27
N VAL A 43 7.14 23.08 -0.04
CA VAL A 43 7.66 24.03 0.97
C VAL A 43 8.94 24.71 0.47
N ASP A 44 9.88 23.93 -0.10
CA ASP A 44 11.14 24.46 -0.64
C ASP A 44 10.93 25.45 -1.79
N GLU A 45 9.96 25.20 -2.68
CA GLU A 45 9.66 26.14 -3.77
C GLU A 45 8.95 27.39 -3.24
N LEU A 46 8.02 27.26 -2.31
CA LEU A 46 7.31 28.40 -1.70
C LEU A 46 8.23 29.28 -0.87
N ALA A 47 9.24 28.70 -0.21
CA ALA A 47 10.26 29.42 0.56
C ALA A 47 11.08 30.40 -0.30
N LYS A 48 11.08 30.26 -1.63
CA LYS A 48 11.74 31.19 -2.57
C LYS A 48 11.02 32.53 -2.71
N GLY A 49 9.82 32.70 -2.14
CA GLY A 49 9.07 33.95 -2.16
C GLY A 49 8.76 34.42 -3.59
N THR A 50 9.23 35.61 -3.97
CA THR A 50 9.00 36.20 -5.29
C THR A 50 9.68 35.44 -6.44
N GLY A 51 10.65 34.58 -6.14
CA GLY A 51 11.29 33.68 -7.10
C GLY A 51 10.58 32.33 -7.28
N ALA A 52 9.48 32.09 -6.57
CA ALA A 52 8.75 30.83 -6.62
C ALA A 52 8.07 30.63 -7.98
N ARG A 53 8.24 29.45 -8.57
CA ARG A 53 7.57 29.09 -9.82
C ARG A 53 6.21 28.46 -9.50
N LEU A 54 5.15 29.27 -9.58
CA LEU A 54 3.76 28.82 -9.39
C LEU A 54 3.41 27.59 -10.25
N GLY A 55 3.89 27.54 -11.49
CA GLY A 55 3.68 26.38 -12.37
C GLY A 55 4.33 25.08 -11.88
N TYR A 56 5.43 25.16 -11.12
CA TYR A 56 6.04 23.99 -10.49
C TYR A 56 5.22 23.53 -9.29
N VAL A 57 4.76 24.46 -8.45
CA VAL A 57 3.89 24.17 -7.30
C VAL A 57 2.58 23.48 -7.75
N VAL A 58 1.94 23.99 -8.81
CA VAL A 58 0.72 23.38 -9.37
C VAL A 58 0.99 21.96 -9.87
N LYS A 59 2.12 21.72 -10.55
CA LYS A 59 2.50 20.36 -10.98
C LYS A 59 2.69 19.41 -9.80
N LEU A 60 3.33 19.88 -8.72
CA LEU A 60 3.47 19.09 -7.49
C LEU A 60 2.12 18.79 -6.85
N ALA A 61 1.21 19.76 -6.79
CA ALA A 61 -0.14 19.54 -6.26
C ALA A 61 -0.92 18.48 -7.06
N VAL A 62 -0.85 18.53 -8.40
CA VAL A 62 -1.45 17.51 -9.27
C VAL A 62 -0.80 16.13 -9.03
N LEU A 63 0.52 16.09 -8.83
CA LEU A 63 1.24 14.84 -8.54
C LEU A 63 0.84 14.24 -7.18
N ILE A 64 0.75 15.06 -6.13
CA ILE A 64 0.27 14.66 -4.80
C ILE A 64 -1.14 14.06 -4.91
N PHE A 65 -2.04 14.76 -5.60
CA PHE A 65 -3.39 14.27 -5.83
C PHE A 65 -3.41 12.92 -6.57
N ALA A 66 -2.59 12.77 -7.61
CA ALA A 66 -2.46 11.50 -8.32
C ALA A 66 -1.92 10.38 -7.43
N MET A 67 -0.97 10.67 -6.52
CA MET A 67 -0.46 9.70 -5.54
C MET A 67 -1.54 9.29 -4.53
N ASP A 68 -2.40 10.20 -4.08
CA ASP A 68 -3.51 9.88 -3.18
C ASP A 68 -4.58 9.02 -3.84
N LEU A 69 -4.89 9.30 -5.11
CA LEU A 69 -5.77 8.44 -5.91
C LEU A 69 -5.17 7.04 -6.07
N ALA A 70 -3.87 6.95 -6.41
CA ALA A 70 -3.17 5.67 -6.51
C ALA A 70 -3.18 4.93 -5.17
N TYR A 71 -2.91 5.61 -4.06
CA TYR A 71 -2.94 5.03 -2.72
C TYR A 71 -4.33 4.47 -2.38
N THR A 72 -5.39 5.22 -2.71
CA THR A 72 -6.77 4.79 -2.48
C THR A 72 -7.08 3.53 -3.27
N VAL A 73 -6.71 3.47 -4.55
CA VAL A 73 -6.92 2.28 -5.39
C VAL A 73 -6.13 1.08 -4.86
N PHE A 74 -4.84 1.28 -4.56
CA PHE A 74 -3.98 0.21 -4.07
C PHE A 74 -4.43 -0.33 -2.71
N SER A 75 -4.89 0.54 -1.81
CA SER A 75 -5.32 0.15 -0.47
C SER A 75 -6.61 -0.67 -0.52
N ASN A 76 -7.56 -0.28 -1.38
CA ASN A 76 -8.78 -1.05 -1.61
C ASN A 76 -8.49 -2.42 -2.22
N VAL A 77 -7.61 -2.49 -3.23
CA VAL A 77 -7.24 -3.75 -3.87
C VAL A 77 -6.50 -4.67 -2.89
N SER A 78 -5.55 -4.13 -2.14
CA SER A 78 -4.82 -4.88 -1.11
C SER A 78 -5.76 -5.42 -0.03
N GLY A 79 -6.70 -4.58 0.43
CA GLY A 79 -7.74 -4.96 1.39
C GLY A 79 -8.61 -6.12 0.89
N TYR A 80 -9.10 -6.03 -0.35
CA TYR A 80 -9.87 -7.11 -0.97
C TYR A 80 -9.11 -8.44 -0.98
N TYR A 81 -7.82 -8.44 -1.34
CA TYR A 81 -7.01 -9.67 -1.30
C TYR A 81 -6.81 -10.17 0.14
N GLY A 82 -6.65 -9.28 1.12
CA GLY A 82 -6.57 -9.63 2.54
C GLY A 82 -7.83 -10.32 3.05
N ASP A 83 -9.01 -9.81 2.66
CA ASP A 83 -10.29 -10.40 3.03
C ASP A 83 -10.49 -11.79 2.40
N GLN A 84 -10.09 -11.94 1.13
CA GLN A 84 -10.13 -13.24 0.43
C GLN A 84 -9.23 -14.28 1.10
N ILE A 85 -8.02 -13.92 1.54
CA ILE A 85 -7.16 -14.83 2.31
C ILE A 85 -7.87 -15.22 3.61
N SER A 86 -8.41 -14.25 4.34
CA SER A 86 -9.05 -14.50 5.63
C SER A 86 -10.23 -15.47 5.48
N ALA A 87 -11.12 -15.23 4.52
CA ALA A 87 -12.24 -16.13 4.23
C ALA A 87 -11.80 -17.54 3.84
N ARG A 88 -10.77 -17.66 2.99
CA ARG A 88 -10.21 -18.97 2.59
C ARG A 88 -9.56 -19.69 3.76
N LEU A 89 -8.82 -18.96 4.60
CA LEU A 89 -8.18 -19.52 5.78
C LEU A 89 -9.22 -20.05 6.77
N TYR A 90 -10.30 -19.29 7.02
CA TYR A 90 -11.40 -19.75 7.87
C TYR A 90 -12.04 -21.03 7.34
N LYS A 91 -12.32 -21.10 6.04
CA LYS A 91 -12.86 -22.32 5.42
C LYS A 91 -11.91 -23.51 5.57
N LEU A 92 -10.62 -23.31 5.30
CA LEU A 92 -9.60 -24.38 5.34
C LEU A 92 -9.36 -24.90 6.76
N LEU A 93 -9.45 -24.01 7.76
CA LEU A 93 -9.39 -24.38 9.17
C LEU A 93 -10.65 -25.12 9.61
N GLY A 94 -11.85 -24.61 9.28
CA GLY A 94 -13.11 -25.25 9.66
C GLY A 94 -13.41 -26.58 8.95
N GLU A 95 -12.80 -26.85 7.79
CA GLU A 95 -12.88 -28.17 7.15
C GLU A 95 -11.89 -29.20 7.73
N ARG A 96 -10.81 -28.74 8.38
CA ARG A 96 -9.73 -29.61 8.89
C ARG A 96 -9.68 -29.74 10.41
N TYR A 97 -10.33 -28.86 11.15
CA TYR A 97 -10.35 -28.76 12.60
C TYR A 97 -11.75 -28.40 13.09
#